data_AF-A0A4Q0T5T6-F1
#
_entry.id   AF-A0A4Q0T5T6-F1
#
_cell.length_a   1.000
_cell.length_b   1.000
_cell.length_c   1.000
_cell.angle_alpha   90.00
_cell.angle_beta   90.00
_cell.angle_gamma   90.00
#
_symmetry.space_group_name_H-M   'P 1'
#
loop_
_entity.id
_entity.type
_entity.pdbx_description
1 polymer ?
#
loop_
_entity_poly.entity_id
_entity_poly.type
_entity_poly.pdbx_seq_one_letter_code
_entity_poly.pdbx_strand_id
1 'polypeptide(L)'
;MVPLREISTDTSLIAFVLGVPTVIATYYQAWKARREAQQAREGLVYSKNCLEFITDDGHSVNLVPLETLHTLPKPGDIVLLPGSGEGYHGGPHMGAYRVGRIEHIYGRVEGKHADPKQARLIKAVAHVQGLLEEVQYDKSA
;
A
#
# COMPACT_ATOMS: atom_id res chain seq x y z
N MET A 1 -18.30 -42.11 23.33
CA MET A 1 -19.41 -41.89 24.29
C MET A 1 -18.77 -41.36 25.56
N VAL A 2 -18.73 -40.04 25.74
CA VAL A 2 -18.07 -39.41 26.90
C VAL A 2 -19.10 -39.36 28.03
N PRO A 3 -18.81 -39.89 29.22
CA PRO A 3 -19.78 -39.89 30.31
C PRO A 3 -19.98 -38.44 30.78
N LEU A 4 -21.20 -37.92 30.60
CA LEU A 4 -21.64 -36.66 31.19
C LEU A 4 -21.74 -36.88 32.71
N ARG A 5 -20.63 -36.66 33.42
CA ARG A 5 -20.62 -36.48 34.88
C ARG A 5 -21.59 -35.34 35.18
N GLU A 6 -22.46 -35.54 36.16
CA GLU A 6 -23.30 -34.49 36.72
C GLU A 6 -22.42 -33.31 37.12
N ILE A 7 -22.47 -32.24 36.33
CA ILE A 7 -21.76 -31.00 36.62
C ILE A 7 -22.53 -30.37 37.77
N SER A 8 -21.97 -30.46 38.97
CA SER A 8 -22.50 -29.74 40.13
C SER A 8 -22.70 -28.27 39.78
N THR A 9 -23.81 -27.69 40.23
CA THR A 9 -24.24 -26.31 39.94
C THR A 9 -23.11 -25.30 40.18
N ASP A 10 -22.29 -25.55 41.19
CA ASP A 10 -21.15 -24.71 41.56
C ASP A 10 -20.04 -24.73 40.51
N THR A 11 -19.77 -25.90 39.90
CA THR A 11 -18.77 -26.05 38.84
C THR A 11 -19.23 -25.38 37.54
N SER A 12 -20.53 -25.41 37.25
CA SER A 12 -21.13 -24.69 36.12
C SER A 12 -21.04 -23.17 36.32
N LEU A 13 -21.30 -22.68 37.53
CA LEU A 13 -21.18 -21.26 37.89
C LEU A 13 -19.74 -20.77 37.76
N ILE A 14 -18.75 -21.51 38.26
CA ILE A 14 -17.33 -21.15 38.15
C ILE A 14 -16.89 -21.11 36.68
N ALA A 15 -17.29 -22.12 35.89
CA ALA A 15 -16.97 -22.16 34.46
C ALA A 15 -17.61 -21.00 33.68
N PHE A 16 -18.83 -20.59 34.05
CA PHE A 16 -19.51 -19.46 33.43
C PHE A 16 -18.86 -18.11 33.80
N VAL A 17 -18.55 -17.91 35.09
CA VAL A 17 -17.93 -16.68 35.60
C VAL A 17 -16.52 -16.47 35.05
N LEU A 18 -15.77 -17.54 34.77
CA LEU A 18 -14.43 -17.44 34.15
C LEU A 18 -14.47 -17.50 32.61
N GLY A 19 -15.40 -18.28 32.05
CA GLY A 19 -15.52 -18.50 30.61
C GLY A 19 -16.07 -17.29 29.86
N VAL A 20 -17.06 -16.61 30.42
CA VAL A 20 -17.67 -15.45 29.73
C VAL A 20 -16.69 -14.28 29.60
N PRO A 21 -15.99 -13.84 30.66
CA PRO A 21 -15.01 -12.75 30.53
C PRO A 21 -13.86 -13.08 29.59
N THR A 22 -13.40 -14.34 29.55
CA THR A 22 -12.31 -14.76 28.66
C THR A 22 -12.75 -14.75 27.19
N VAL A 23 -13.96 -15.21 26.88
CA VAL A 23 -14.52 -15.11 25.51
C VAL A 23 -14.70 -13.64 25.12
N ILE A 24 -15.19 -12.78 26.01
CA ILE A 24 -15.35 -11.35 25.72
C ILE A 24 -13.99 -10.69 25.49
N ALA A 25 -13.00 -10.96 26.34
CA ALA A 25 -11.66 -10.39 26.23
C ALA A 25 -10.96 -10.82 24.93
N THR A 26 -11.02 -12.10 24.60
CA THR A 26 -10.42 -12.62 23.36
C THR A 26 -11.15 -12.10 22.12
N TYR A 27 -12.48 -11.99 22.17
CA TYR A 27 -13.26 -11.37 21.09
C TYR A 27 -12.88 -9.90 20.90
N TYR A 28 -12.75 -9.13 21.98
CA TYR A 28 -12.36 -7.73 21.91
C TYR A 28 -10.94 -7.55 21.38
N GLN A 29 -9.98 -8.36 21.83
CA GLN A 29 -8.62 -8.36 21.31
C GLN A 29 -8.56 -8.72 19.82
N ALA A 30 -9.32 -9.74 19.41
CA ALA A 30 -9.41 -10.13 18.00
C ALA A 30 -10.03 -9.03 17.14
N TRP A 31 -11.07 -8.36 17.64
CA TRP A 31 -11.71 -7.23 16.96
C TRP A 31 -10.75 -6.03 16.84
N LYS A 32 -10.06 -5.68 17.93
CA LYS A 32 -9.05 -4.62 17.95
C LYS A 32 -7.91 -4.91 16.98
N ALA A 33 -7.37 -6.13 16.98
CA ALA A 33 -6.31 -6.54 16.05
C ALA A 33 -6.76 -6.48 14.58
N ARG A 34 -8.02 -6.84 14.29
CA ARG A 34 -8.58 -6.68 12.94
C ARG A 34 -8.70 -5.21 12.54
N ARG A 35 -9.08 -4.34 13.46
CA ARG A 35 -9.20 -2.90 13.22
C ARG A 35 -7.84 -2.24 13.00
N GLU A 36 -6.84 -2.61 13.78
CA GLU A 36 -5.46 -2.15 13.59
C GLU A 36 -4.88 -2.67 12.28
N ALA A 37 -5.16 -3.92 11.90
CA ALA A 37 -4.78 -4.45 10.59
C ALA A 37 -5.49 -3.74 9.42
N GLN A 38 -6.74 -3.30 9.60
CA GLN A 38 -7.46 -2.49 8.62
C GLN A 38 -6.87 -1.08 8.52
N GLN A 39 -6.58 -0.43 9.65
CA GLN A 39 -5.98 0.90 9.68
C GLN A 39 -4.54 0.91 9.14
N ALA A 40 -3.74 -0.12 9.41
CA ALA A 40 -2.41 -0.28 8.80
C ALA A 40 -2.51 -0.44 7.27
N ARG A 41 -3.57 -1.09 6.79
CA ARG A 41 -3.87 -1.15 5.35
C ARG A 41 -4.35 0.19 4.83
N GLU A 42 -5.13 0.96 5.58
CA GLU A 42 -5.61 2.31 5.20
C GLU A 42 -4.50 3.36 5.20
N GLY A 43 -3.47 3.23 6.05
CA GLY A 43 -2.29 4.10 6.05
C GLY A 43 -1.43 3.98 4.78
N LEU A 44 -1.42 2.81 4.16
CA LEU A 44 -0.77 2.57 2.85
C LEU A 44 -1.61 3.07 1.65
N VAL A 45 -2.80 3.60 1.91
CA VAL A 45 -3.89 3.72 0.93
C VAL A 45 -4.23 5.17 0.56
N TYR A 46 -3.46 6.14 1.06
CA TYR A 46 -3.51 7.52 0.58
C TYR A 46 -3.14 7.67 -0.92
N SER A 47 -2.64 6.60 -1.54
CA SER A 47 -2.22 6.49 -2.93
C SER A 47 -2.93 5.28 -3.61
N LYS A 48 -4.22 5.05 -3.33
CA LYS A 48 -5.02 4.05 -4.07
C LYS A 48 -5.35 4.56 -5.48
N ASN A 49 -5.26 3.65 -6.44
CA ASN A 49 -5.56 3.84 -7.86
C ASN A 49 -4.70 4.92 -8.54
N CYS A 50 -3.41 5.00 -8.25
CA CYS A 50 -2.49 5.89 -8.94
C CYS A 50 -1.23 5.18 -9.44
N LEU A 51 -0.61 5.79 -10.44
CA LEU A 51 0.78 5.62 -10.83
C LEU A 51 1.63 6.59 -9.99
N GLU A 52 2.47 6.05 -9.13
CA GLU A 52 3.43 6.82 -8.34
C GLU A 52 4.81 6.74 -8.98
N PHE A 53 5.49 7.87 -9.07
CA PHE A 53 6.87 7.95 -9.53
C PHE A 53 7.78 8.12 -8.32
N ILE A 54 8.70 7.18 -8.11
CA ILE A 54 9.66 7.21 -7.01
C ILE A 54 11.09 7.21 -7.53
N THR A 55 11.97 7.99 -6.92
CA THR A 55 13.41 7.87 -7.14
C THR A 55 14.00 6.69 -6.38
N ASP A 56 15.23 6.29 -6.73
CA ASP A 56 15.95 5.20 -6.06
C ASP A 56 16.15 5.46 -4.55
N ASP A 57 16.12 6.72 -4.12
CA ASP A 57 16.18 7.16 -2.71
C ASP A 57 14.86 6.95 -1.95
N GLY A 58 13.81 6.46 -2.63
CA GLY A 58 12.48 6.24 -2.05
C GLY A 58 11.61 7.50 -1.94
N HIS A 59 12.04 8.61 -2.52
CA HIS A 59 11.25 9.84 -2.55
C HIS A 59 10.20 9.80 -3.66
N SER A 60 8.94 10.10 -3.32
CA SER A 60 7.86 10.26 -4.31
C SER A 60 8.00 11.59 -5.02
N VAL A 61 8.16 11.53 -6.34
CA VAL A 61 8.27 12.68 -7.24
C VAL A 61 6.90 13.17 -7.69
N ASN A 62 6.00 12.25 -8.07
CA ASN A 62 4.67 12.61 -8.57
C ASN A 62 3.66 11.45 -8.41
N LEU A 63 2.39 11.80 -8.34
CA LEU A 63 1.24 10.89 -8.22
C LEU A 63 0.24 11.20 -9.33
N VAL A 64 -0.04 10.23 -10.19
CA VAL A 64 -1.00 10.37 -11.29
C VAL A 64 -2.11 9.33 -11.14
N PRO A 65 -3.40 9.72 -11.06
CA PRO A 65 -4.51 8.76 -11.01
C PRO A 65 -4.50 7.79 -12.21
N LEU A 66 -4.72 6.51 -11.97
CA LEU A 66 -4.79 5.49 -13.03
C LEU A 66 -6.00 5.71 -13.97
N GLU A 67 -7.05 6.36 -13.48
CA GLU A 67 -8.23 6.71 -14.29
C GLU A 67 -7.94 7.75 -15.37
N THR A 68 -6.96 8.64 -15.13
CA THR A 68 -6.54 9.65 -16.10
C THR A 68 -5.45 9.14 -17.04
N LEU A 69 -4.90 7.95 -16.78
CA LEU A 69 -3.78 7.39 -17.51
C LEU A 69 -4.27 6.50 -18.67
N HIS A 70 -4.04 6.94 -19.91
CA HIS A 70 -4.39 6.13 -21.09
C HIS A 70 -3.46 4.92 -21.27
N THR A 71 -2.18 5.08 -20.93
CA THR A 71 -1.15 4.06 -21.10
C THR A 71 -0.14 4.16 -19.97
N LEU A 72 0.24 3.01 -19.41
CA LEU A 72 1.37 2.93 -18.47
C LEU A 72 2.68 3.15 -19.24
N PRO A 73 3.63 3.91 -18.69
CA PRO A 73 4.97 4.01 -19.26
C PRO A 73 5.63 2.64 -19.24
N LYS A 74 6.70 2.46 -20.02
CA LYS A 74 7.49 1.23 -20.05
C LYS A 74 8.90 1.49 -19.48
N PRO A 75 9.58 0.44 -18.98
CA PRO A 75 11.01 0.52 -18.70
C PRO A 75 11.78 1.04 -19.92
N GLY A 76 12.59 2.08 -19.71
CA GLY A 76 13.35 2.78 -20.74
C GLY A 76 12.68 4.07 -21.25
N ASP A 77 11.38 4.27 -21.01
CA ASP A 77 10.69 5.49 -21.42
C ASP A 77 11.18 6.70 -20.62
N ILE A 78 11.13 7.87 -21.25
CA ILE A 78 11.43 9.15 -20.62
C ILE A 78 10.11 9.85 -20.33
N VAL A 79 9.88 10.17 -19.06
CA VAL A 79 8.69 10.89 -18.59
C VAL A 79 9.10 12.27 -18.08
N LEU A 80 8.30 13.28 -18.44
CA LEU A 80 8.45 14.64 -17.94
C LEU A 80 7.52 14.81 -16.75
N LEU A 81 8.07 14.93 -15.56
CA LEU A 81 7.28 15.07 -14.34
C LEU A 81 7.33 16.51 -13.86
N PRO A 82 6.17 17.12 -13.52
CA PRO A 82 6.16 18.42 -12.85
C PRO A 82 6.80 18.24 -11.48
N GLY A 83 7.90 18.95 -11.23
CA GLY A 83 8.47 19.02 -9.88
C GLY A 83 7.51 19.78 -8.98
N SER A 84 7.11 19.19 -7.85
CA SER A 84 6.34 19.90 -6.83
C SER A 84 7.25 20.92 -6.15
N GLY A 85 7.05 22.20 -6.46
CA GLY A 85 7.53 23.28 -5.62
C GLY A 85 6.76 23.25 -4.30
N GLU A 86 7.42 22.82 -3.24
CA GLU A 86 7.31 23.30 -1.85
C GLU A 86 8.03 22.31 -0.93
N GLY A 87 9.15 22.72 -0.33
CA GLY A 87 9.53 22.20 0.99
C GLY A 87 10.81 21.36 1.14
N TYR A 88 11.68 21.18 0.15
CA TYR A 88 13.01 20.58 0.40
C TYR A 88 14.14 21.33 -0.30
N HIS A 89 15.15 21.69 0.48
CA HIS A 89 16.39 22.32 0.04
C HIS A 89 17.09 21.44 -1.00
N GLY A 90 16.90 21.73 -2.29
CA GLY A 90 17.63 21.04 -3.36
C GLY A 90 16.95 21.06 -4.72
N GLY A 91 16.68 22.25 -5.27
CA GLY A 91 16.44 22.44 -6.71
C GLY A 91 15.04 22.04 -7.25
N PRO A 92 14.35 22.91 -8.00
CA PRO A 92 13.11 22.57 -8.69
C PRO A 92 13.45 21.92 -10.03
N HIS A 93 13.65 20.61 -10.05
CA HIS A 93 13.80 19.93 -11.34
C HIS A 93 12.45 19.38 -11.78
N MET A 94 11.67 20.23 -12.47
CA MET A 94 10.96 19.75 -13.65
C MET A 94 12.01 19.00 -14.47
N GLY A 95 11.93 17.67 -14.45
CA GLY A 95 13.02 16.81 -14.89
C GLY A 95 12.51 15.80 -15.89
N ALA A 96 13.35 15.52 -16.89
CA ALA A 96 13.24 14.30 -17.66
C ALA A 96 13.71 13.15 -16.78
N TYR A 97 12.82 12.18 -16.57
CA TYR A 97 13.09 11.01 -15.76
C TYR A 97 13.04 9.78 -16.64
N ARG A 98 14.06 8.91 -16.54
CA ARG A 98 14.04 7.62 -17.20
C ARG A 98 13.38 6.59 -16.29
N VAL A 99 12.38 5.89 -16.81
CA VAL A 99 11.72 4.79 -16.09
C VAL A 99 12.64 3.58 -16.09
N GLY A 100 13.07 3.13 -14.91
CA GLY A 100 13.89 1.94 -14.75
C GLY A 100 13.05 0.67 -14.67
N ARG A 101 12.11 0.63 -13.72
CA ARG A 101 11.20 -0.50 -13.51
C ARG A 101 9.82 -0.05 -13.08
N ILE A 102 8.83 -0.91 -13.29
CA ILE A 102 7.45 -0.65 -12.87
C ILE A 102 6.94 -1.84 -12.08
N GLU A 103 6.49 -1.55 -10.87
CA GLU A 103 5.88 -2.51 -9.96
C GLU A 103 4.36 -2.37 -10.01
N HIS A 104 3.67 -3.49 -10.14
CA HIS A 104 2.22 -3.55 -10.25
C HIS A 104 1.65 -4.17 -8.98
N ILE A 105 0.87 -3.40 -8.24
CA ILE A 105 0.25 -3.83 -6.99
C ILE A 105 -1.21 -4.16 -7.29
N TYR A 106 -1.55 -5.43 -7.11
CA TYR A 106 -2.90 -5.93 -7.33
C TYR A 106 -3.64 -6.10 -6.00
N GLY A 107 -4.89 -5.65 -5.99
CA GLY A 107 -5.80 -5.77 -4.86
C GLY A 107 -6.99 -6.64 -5.21
N ARG A 108 -7.64 -7.19 -4.18
CA ARG A 108 -8.90 -7.89 -4.34
C ARG A 108 -10.00 -6.90 -4.77
N VAL A 109 -10.86 -7.34 -5.68
CA VAL A 109 -12.08 -6.58 -6.02
C VAL A 109 -13.08 -6.73 -4.88
N GLU A 110 -13.55 -5.61 -4.31
CA GLU A 110 -14.60 -5.60 -3.29
C GLU A 110 -15.94 -5.23 -3.94
N GLY A 111 -16.95 -6.09 -3.80
CA GLY A 111 -18.27 -5.86 -4.38
C GLY A 111 -19.21 -7.05 -4.18
N LYS A 112 -20.52 -6.80 -4.25
CA LYS A 112 -21.59 -7.80 -4.03
C LYS A 112 -21.53 -9.00 -5.01
N HIS A 113 -20.80 -8.84 -6.12
CA HIS A 113 -20.57 -9.86 -7.16
C HIS A 113 -19.08 -10.05 -7.50
N ALA A 114 -18.16 -9.63 -6.64
CA ALA A 114 -16.74 -9.75 -6.93
C ALA A 114 -16.27 -11.20 -6.84
N ASP A 115 -15.67 -11.72 -7.91
CA ASP A 115 -15.05 -13.05 -7.91
C ASP A 115 -13.84 -13.03 -6.96
N PRO A 116 -13.76 -13.93 -5.97
CA PRO A 116 -12.62 -14.02 -5.06
C PRO A 116 -11.27 -14.25 -5.75
N LYS A 117 -11.25 -14.76 -6.99
CA LYS A 117 -10.04 -14.95 -7.79
C LYS A 117 -9.68 -13.72 -8.63
N GLN A 118 -10.55 -12.71 -8.68
CA GLN A 118 -10.33 -11.52 -9.47
C GLN A 118 -9.44 -10.53 -8.70
N ALA A 119 -8.31 -10.21 -9.31
CA ALA A 119 -7.40 -9.18 -8.83
C ALA A 119 -7.45 -7.99 -9.80
N ARG A 120 -7.58 -6.78 -9.26
CA ARG A 120 -7.54 -5.53 -10.04
C ARG A 120 -6.26 -4.77 -9.69
N LEU A 121 -5.65 -4.14 -10.69
CA LEU A 121 -4.53 -3.23 -10.45
C LEU A 121 -5.04 -2.06 -9.59
N ILE A 122 -4.48 -1.93 -8.39
CA ILE A 122 -4.84 -0.86 -7.44
C ILE A 122 -3.77 0.21 -7.34
N LYS A 123 -2.53 -0.07 -7.75
CA LYS A 123 -1.43 0.90 -7.75
C LYS A 123 -0.34 0.42 -8.69
N ALA A 124 0.28 1.36 -9.39
CA ALA A 124 1.51 1.13 -10.13
C ALA A 124 2.60 2.04 -9.57
N VAL A 125 3.82 1.54 -9.46
CA VAL A 125 4.97 2.31 -8.95
C VAL A 125 6.05 2.28 -10.00
N ALA A 126 6.35 3.43 -10.60
CA ALA A 126 7.44 3.61 -11.54
C ALA A 126 8.68 4.12 -10.79
N HIS A 127 9.73 3.31 -10.78
CA HIS A 127 11.04 3.71 -10.29
C HIS A 127 11.73 4.51 -11.39
N VAL A 128 12.14 5.73 -11.07
CA VAL A 128 12.68 6.69 -12.01
C VAL A 128 14.05 7.21 -11.61
N GLN A 129 14.89 7.44 -12.62
CA GLN A 129 16.20 8.05 -12.47
C GLN A 129 16.21 9.41 -13.17
N GLY A 130 16.68 10.45 -12.47
CA GLY A 130 16.80 11.78 -13.04
C GLY A 130 17.87 11.81 -14.13
N LEU A 131 17.51 12.30 -15.31
CA LEU A 131 18.46 12.59 -16.38
C LEU A 131 18.97 14.02 -16.16
N LEU A 132 19.86 14.21 -15.19
CA LEU A 132 20.64 15.45 -15.12
C LEU A 132 21.55 15.46 -16.35
N GLU A 133 21.51 16.56 -17.11
CA GLU A 133 22.34 16.81 -18.28
C GLU A 133 23.81 16.44 -18.03
N GLU A 134 24.27 15.30 -18.57
CA GLU A 134 25.69 15.10 -18.88
C GLU A 134 26.05 16.01 -20.05
N VAL A 135 26.11 17.32 -19.83
CA VAL A 135 26.92 18.21 -20.67
C VAL A 135 28.28 18.33 -20.00
N GLN A 136 29.04 17.24 -20.08
CA GLN A 136 30.47 17.29 -19.82
C GLN A 136 31.11 18.05 -20.98
N TYR A 137 31.30 19.36 -20.79
CA TYR A 137 32.09 20.20 -21.68
C TYR A 137 33.45 19.53 -21.91
N ASP A 138 33.66 19.03 -23.12
CA ASP A 138 34.94 18.62 -23.65
C ASP A 138 35.87 19.83 -23.62
N LYS A 139 36.68 19.94 -22.56
CA LYS A 139 37.81 20.88 -22.53
C LYS A 139 38.96 20.24 -23.31
N SER A 140 38.83 20.27 -24.63
CA SER A 140 39.92 20.16 -25.57
C SER A 140 40.33 21.56 -26.02
N ALA A 141 41.37 22.13 -25.39
CA ALA A 141 42.27 23.15 -25.94
C ALA A 141 43.48 23.33 -25.02
#